data_AF-A0A060T5J3-F1
#
_entry.id   AF-A0A060T5J3-F1
#
_cell.length_a   1.000
_cell.length_b   1.000
_cell.length_c   1.000
_cell.angle_alpha   90.00
_cell.angle_beta   90.00
_cell.angle_gamma   90.00
#
_symmetry.space_group_name_H-M   'P 1'
#
loop_
_entity.id
_entity.type
_entity.pdbx_description
1 polymer ?
#
loop_
_entity_poly.entity_id
_entity_poly.type
_entity_poly.pdbx_seq_one_letter_code
_entity_poly.pdbx_strand_id
1 'polypeptide(L)'
;MGDSPGHRPNAIVNAGGSSGTTNLLDRLEEVIPEEDYNYDFSALFPRPSEGSGPEPQSSSAQPDKEARHDGHHHGPSESGVSAARRSATERYSAYLTALHDAGVPTTLPTGETIDLRKTCPFCLRSFSHPGSLGRHLDLKRGTRVHPAPKVDLIRRDVKRRGDVVEIKTRRAQRAKEYNSREDVKERAKARRRAKERSDRARELARIHFINRLSAPSLPPHPSFALVVLYFLPTTHWPHDPPTGETYELLMSTIDPQDPVRSKVDAAFEQWRHMDMDTRQGVWIREQRTVAELAVGTQMTLRALGNRDEWLAAEEARILSEDSKGEEEVEGEVEVDGESEDHASSLSRNSNGSEELPLLV
;
A
#
# COMPACT_ATOMS: atom_id res chain seq x y z
N MET A 1 -30.85 -45.17 65.02
CA MET A 1 -29.88 -46.06 64.34
C MET A 1 -30.19 -46.00 62.85
N GLY A 2 -29.26 -45.48 62.05
CA GLY A 2 -29.39 -45.44 60.59
C GLY A 2 -28.94 -44.11 59.95
N ASP A 3 -27.78 -43.58 60.35
CA ASP A 3 -27.16 -42.46 59.63
C ASP A 3 -26.41 -42.98 58.41
N SER A 4 -26.82 -42.51 57.24
CA SER A 4 -26.16 -42.79 55.95
C SER A 4 -24.95 -41.86 55.78
N PRO A 5 -23.76 -42.38 55.43
CA PRO A 5 -22.58 -41.54 55.25
C PRO A 5 -22.58 -40.87 53.87
N GLY A 6 -22.44 -39.55 53.89
CA GLY A 6 -22.35 -38.69 52.72
C GLY A 6 -21.13 -38.98 51.85
N HIS A 7 -21.39 -39.11 50.56
CA HIS A 7 -20.39 -39.16 49.49
C HIS A 7 -19.70 -37.79 49.38
N ARG A 8 -18.39 -37.74 49.60
CA ARG A 8 -17.54 -36.59 49.26
C ARG A 8 -16.98 -36.78 47.84
N PRO A 9 -16.97 -35.76 46.97
CA PRO A 9 -16.28 -35.84 45.69
C PRO A 9 -14.75 -35.81 45.90
N ASN A 10 -14.06 -36.69 45.19
CA ASN A 10 -12.61 -36.79 45.14
C ASN A 10 -11.99 -35.49 44.63
N ALA A 11 -11.10 -34.90 45.43
CA ALA A 11 -10.17 -33.88 45.00
C ALA A 11 -9.20 -34.51 43.98
N ILE A 12 -9.26 -34.03 42.74
CA ILE A 12 -8.26 -34.30 41.71
C ILE A 12 -7.00 -33.53 42.12
N VAL A 13 -6.03 -34.26 42.66
CA VAL A 13 -4.69 -33.75 42.92
C VAL A 13 -3.98 -33.64 41.56
N ASN A 14 -3.89 -32.42 41.03
CA ASN A 14 -3.04 -32.10 39.89
C ASN A 14 -1.58 -32.20 40.35
N ALA A 15 -0.97 -33.38 40.15
CA ALA A 15 0.47 -33.53 40.18
C ALA A 15 1.03 -32.88 38.91
N GLY A 16 1.45 -31.61 39.04
CA GLY A 16 2.21 -30.89 38.03
C GLY A 16 3.58 -31.55 37.84
N GLY A 17 3.64 -32.53 36.95
CA GLY A 17 4.88 -33.02 36.36
C GLY A 17 5.34 -32.04 35.30
N SER A 18 6.20 -31.10 35.70
CA SER A 18 6.99 -30.25 34.81
C SER A 18 7.83 -31.14 33.90
N SER A 19 7.28 -31.46 32.73
CA SER A 19 8.04 -32.06 31.65
C SER A 19 8.76 -30.90 30.99
N GLY A 20 10.07 -30.82 31.22
CA GLY A 20 10.97 -29.85 30.62
C GLY A 20 10.87 -29.91 29.11
N THR A 21 10.00 -29.08 28.56
CA THR A 21 10.05 -28.63 27.17
C THR A 21 11.16 -27.59 27.15
N THR A 22 12.40 -28.05 26.96
CA THR A 22 13.48 -27.15 26.58
C THR A 22 13.04 -26.51 25.26
N ASN A 23 12.67 -25.24 25.32
CA ASN A 23 12.41 -24.39 24.16
C ASN A 23 13.59 -24.55 23.20
N LEU A 24 13.36 -25.24 22.08
CA LEU A 24 14.33 -25.28 20.99
C LEU A 24 14.52 -23.88 20.35
N LEU A 25 13.62 -22.93 20.67
CA LEU A 25 13.71 -21.52 20.31
C LEU A 25 14.68 -20.72 21.21
N ASP A 26 14.87 -21.09 22.48
CA ASP A 26 15.84 -20.40 23.37
C ASP A 26 17.30 -20.74 23.01
N ARG A 27 17.53 -21.71 22.11
CA ARG A 27 18.87 -22.11 21.65
C ARG A 27 19.24 -21.53 20.28
N LEU A 28 18.38 -20.69 19.69
CA LEU A 28 18.65 -19.94 18.47
C LEU A 28 18.89 -18.44 18.72
N GLU A 29 18.76 -17.95 19.97
CA GLU A 29 19.00 -16.53 20.32
C GLU A 29 20.42 -16.22 20.81
N GLU A 30 21.26 -17.22 21.08
CA GLU A 30 22.68 -16.98 21.40
C GLU A 30 23.57 -17.27 20.19
N VAL A 31 24.24 -16.20 19.72
CA VAL A 31 25.20 -16.13 18.60
C VAL A 31 24.59 -15.85 17.22
N ILE A 32 23.91 -14.72 17.09
CA ILE A 32 24.03 -13.89 15.87
C ILE A 32 24.61 -12.56 16.31
N PRO A 33 25.89 -12.25 16.05
CA PRO A 33 26.43 -10.93 16.33
C PRO A 33 25.63 -9.89 15.55
N GLU A 34 25.19 -8.83 16.24
CA GLU A 34 24.62 -7.60 15.64
C GLU A 34 25.69 -6.82 14.86
N GLU A 35 26.38 -7.45 13.93
CA GLU A 35 27.20 -6.76 12.96
C GLU A 35 26.37 -6.51 11.70
N ASP A 36 25.97 -5.24 11.54
CA ASP A 36 25.62 -4.55 10.29
C ASP A 36 25.33 -5.47 9.08
N TYR A 37 24.14 -6.06 9.02
CA TYR A 37 23.59 -6.62 7.78
C TYR A 37 23.15 -5.49 6.84
N ASN A 38 24.11 -4.73 6.34
CA ASN A 38 23.98 -3.98 5.10
C ASN A 38 24.12 -4.98 3.94
N TYR A 39 23.10 -5.83 3.79
CA TYR A 39 23.09 -6.85 2.75
C TYR A 39 22.84 -6.18 1.40
N ASP A 40 23.92 -5.95 0.65
CA ASP A 40 23.86 -5.38 -0.70
C ASP A 40 23.19 -6.35 -1.67
N PHE A 41 21.88 -6.23 -1.79
CA PHE A 41 21.03 -7.02 -2.69
C PHE A 41 21.42 -6.85 -4.18
N SER A 42 22.29 -5.90 -4.51
CA SER A 42 22.83 -5.68 -5.85
C SER A 42 23.76 -6.80 -6.33
N ALA A 43 24.29 -7.63 -5.42
CA ALA A 43 25.23 -8.71 -5.77
C ALA A 43 24.56 -9.99 -6.31
N LEU A 44 23.25 -10.17 -6.12
CA LEU A 44 22.52 -11.39 -6.53
C LEU A 44 21.90 -11.31 -7.93
N PHE A 45 21.99 -10.15 -8.59
CA PHE A 45 21.58 -9.99 -9.99
C PHE A 45 22.78 -9.49 -10.79
N PRO A 46 23.53 -10.38 -11.49
CA PRO A 46 24.55 -9.93 -12.41
C PRO A 46 23.90 -8.99 -13.44
N ARG A 47 24.31 -7.72 -13.42
CA ARG A 47 23.88 -6.75 -14.43
C ARG A 47 24.19 -7.34 -15.81
N PRO A 48 23.25 -7.29 -16.77
CA PRO A 48 23.54 -7.69 -18.14
C PRO A 48 24.76 -6.88 -18.61
N SER A 49 25.78 -7.58 -19.11
CA SER A 49 27.01 -7.00 -19.62
C SER A 49 26.65 -5.88 -20.61
N GLU A 50 26.95 -4.64 -20.24
CA GLU A 50 26.83 -3.50 -21.12
C GLU A 50 27.77 -3.74 -22.31
N GLY A 51 27.17 -4.15 -23.43
CA GLY A 51 27.85 -4.22 -24.70
C GLY A 51 28.41 -2.85 -25.04
N SER A 52 29.70 -2.84 -25.34
CA SER A 52 30.48 -1.74 -25.89
C SER A 52 29.83 -1.21 -27.17
N GLY A 53 28.91 -0.26 -27.01
CA GLY A 53 28.45 0.63 -28.06
C GLY A 53 29.41 1.81 -28.20
N PRO A 54 29.69 2.28 -29.44
CA PRO A 54 30.70 3.30 -29.69
C PRO A 54 30.35 4.64 -29.02
N GLU A 55 31.32 5.20 -28.31
CA GLU A 55 31.31 6.54 -27.72
C GLU A 55 30.85 7.60 -28.73
N PRO A 56 29.79 8.37 -28.44
CA PRO A 56 29.57 9.64 -29.12
C PRO A 56 30.51 10.68 -28.50
N GLN A 57 31.46 11.14 -29.32
CA GLN A 57 32.37 12.24 -28.99
C GLN A 57 31.57 13.48 -28.57
N SER A 58 31.65 13.80 -27.28
CA SER A 58 31.10 15.01 -26.67
C SER A 58 32.06 16.17 -26.94
N SER A 59 31.74 16.99 -27.95
CA SER A 59 32.34 18.31 -28.15
C SER A 59 31.89 19.26 -27.05
N SER A 60 32.87 19.81 -26.34
CA SER A 60 32.77 20.97 -25.45
C SER A 60 32.08 22.17 -26.12
N ALA A 61 30.98 22.63 -25.55
CA ALA A 61 30.44 23.96 -25.81
C ALA A 61 30.02 24.59 -24.47
N GLN A 62 30.69 25.67 -24.11
CA GLN A 62 30.35 26.55 -23.00
C GLN A 62 28.98 27.20 -23.23
N PRO A 63 28.17 27.45 -22.20
CA PRO A 63 27.11 28.44 -22.31
C PRO A 63 27.62 29.79 -21.81
N ASP A 64 27.68 30.71 -22.78
CA ASP A 64 27.88 32.13 -22.61
C ASP A 64 26.76 32.78 -21.79
N LYS A 65 27.18 33.86 -21.12
CA LYS A 65 26.35 34.83 -20.41
C LYS A 65 25.56 35.67 -21.43
N GLU A 66 24.24 35.59 -21.42
CA GLU A 66 23.36 36.64 -21.97
C GLU A 66 22.34 37.02 -20.89
N ALA A 67 22.49 38.19 -20.28
CA ALA A 67 21.99 39.48 -20.75
C ALA A 67 20.48 39.64 -20.54
N ARG A 68 20.19 40.45 -19.51
CA ARG A 68 18.91 41.05 -19.14
C ARG A 68 18.10 41.52 -20.35
N HIS A 69 16.80 41.23 -20.34
CA HIS A 69 15.81 42.06 -21.01
C HIS A 69 14.57 42.20 -20.12
N ASP A 70 14.55 43.29 -19.33
CA ASP A 70 13.36 43.80 -18.65
C ASP A 70 12.43 44.43 -19.69
N GLY A 71 11.47 43.65 -20.18
CA GLY A 71 10.39 44.12 -21.02
C GLY A 71 9.24 44.68 -20.17
N HIS A 72 9.24 45.99 -19.92
CA HIS A 72 8.07 46.71 -19.41
C HIS A 72 6.97 46.73 -20.50
N HIS A 73 6.02 45.81 -20.40
CA HIS A 73 4.78 45.89 -21.17
C HIS A 73 3.77 46.78 -20.42
N HIS A 74 3.57 47.99 -20.92
CA HIS A 74 2.40 48.80 -20.57
C HIS A 74 1.13 48.08 -21.02
N GLY A 75 0.40 47.51 -20.06
CA GLY A 75 -0.93 46.96 -20.30
C GLY A 75 -1.95 48.08 -20.59
N PRO A 76 -2.88 47.87 -21.54
CA PRO A 76 -3.94 48.84 -21.80
C PRO A 76 -4.84 48.99 -20.57
N SER A 77 -5.24 50.24 -20.29
CA SER A 77 -6.09 50.61 -19.17
C SER A 77 -7.41 49.82 -19.16
N GLU A 78 -7.77 49.29 -17.98
CA GLU A 78 -8.91 48.39 -17.76
C GLU A 78 -10.29 49.01 -18.08
N SER A 79 -10.36 50.33 -18.24
CA SER A 79 -11.61 51.05 -18.54
C SER A 79 -12.13 50.81 -19.96
N GLY A 80 -11.30 50.37 -20.92
CA GLY A 80 -11.72 50.08 -22.30
C GLY A 80 -12.33 48.69 -22.52
N VAL A 81 -12.04 47.72 -21.65
CA VAL A 81 -12.39 46.30 -21.87
C VAL A 81 -13.85 46.00 -21.50
N SER A 82 -14.42 46.79 -20.59
CA SER A 82 -15.81 46.68 -20.14
C SER A 82 -16.82 47.11 -21.22
N ALA A 83 -16.53 48.20 -21.96
CA ALA A 83 -17.37 48.66 -23.07
C ALA A 83 -17.35 47.69 -24.27
N ALA A 84 -16.19 47.11 -24.58
CA ALA A 84 -16.06 46.10 -25.64
C ALA A 84 -16.77 44.77 -25.31
N ARG A 85 -16.88 44.40 -24.03
CA ARG A 85 -17.61 43.21 -23.58
C ARG A 85 -19.13 43.34 -23.78
N ARG A 86 -19.70 44.52 -23.50
CA ARG A 86 -21.15 44.75 -23.69
C ARG A 86 -21.54 44.65 -25.17
N SER A 87 -20.71 45.20 -26.07
CA SER A 87 -21.02 45.19 -27.52
C SER A 87 -20.91 43.83 -28.20
N ALA A 88 -20.20 42.85 -27.63
CA ALA A 88 -20.06 41.52 -28.23
C ALA A 88 -21.28 40.62 -27.92
N THR A 89 -21.76 40.65 -26.67
CA THR A 89 -23.01 39.96 -26.28
C THR A 89 -24.22 40.56 -26.99
N GLU A 90 -24.26 41.89 -27.15
CA GLU A 90 -25.31 42.58 -27.92
C GLU A 90 -25.27 42.24 -29.41
N ARG A 91 -24.07 42.09 -30.00
CA ARG A 91 -23.94 41.65 -31.41
C ARG A 91 -24.40 40.22 -31.63
N TYR A 92 -24.10 39.31 -30.70
CA TYR A 92 -24.57 37.93 -30.79
C TYR A 92 -26.08 37.81 -30.55
N SER A 93 -26.63 38.57 -29.59
CA SER A 93 -28.09 38.60 -29.38
C SER A 93 -28.81 39.20 -30.58
N ALA A 94 -28.31 40.30 -31.16
CA ALA A 94 -28.89 40.91 -32.35
C ALA A 94 -28.89 39.97 -33.57
N TYR A 95 -27.83 39.18 -33.76
CA TYR A 95 -27.78 38.15 -34.80
C TYR A 95 -28.81 37.03 -34.57
N LEU A 96 -29.01 36.61 -33.32
CA LEU A 96 -30.04 35.62 -32.99
C LEU A 96 -31.46 36.17 -33.17
N THR A 97 -31.71 37.43 -32.80
CA THR A 97 -32.99 38.11 -33.07
C THR A 97 -33.24 38.22 -34.57
N ALA A 98 -32.23 38.58 -35.37
CA ALA A 98 -32.36 38.64 -36.83
C ALA A 98 -32.67 37.28 -37.48
N LEU A 99 -32.15 36.17 -36.93
CA LEU A 99 -32.49 34.82 -37.37
C LEU A 99 -33.91 34.41 -36.99
N HIS A 100 -34.41 34.88 -35.85
CA HIS A 100 -35.79 34.68 -35.41
C HIS A 100 -36.77 35.46 -36.31
N ASP A 101 -36.45 36.72 -36.63
CA ASP A 101 -37.27 37.57 -37.52
C ASP A 101 -37.27 37.07 -38.98
N ALA A 102 -36.24 36.33 -39.39
CA ALA A 102 -36.19 35.66 -40.69
C ALA A 102 -37.13 34.43 -40.80
N GLY A 103 -37.94 34.16 -39.77
CA GLY A 103 -38.95 33.10 -39.81
C GLY A 103 -38.38 31.68 -39.69
N VAL A 104 -37.19 31.53 -39.12
CA VAL A 104 -36.64 30.19 -38.80
C VAL A 104 -37.45 29.62 -37.63
N PRO A 105 -38.20 28.52 -37.80
CA PRO A 105 -39.09 28.00 -36.76
C PRO A 105 -38.29 27.55 -35.53
N THR A 106 -38.47 28.26 -34.42
CA THR A 106 -37.78 28.03 -33.13
C THR A 106 -38.42 26.90 -32.31
N THR A 107 -39.50 26.30 -32.80
CA THR A 107 -40.23 25.22 -32.13
C THR A 107 -40.04 23.91 -32.89
N LEU A 108 -39.41 22.93 -32.24
CA LEU A 108 -39.51 21.54 -32.67
C LEU A 108 -40.97 21.08 -32.50
N PRO A 109 -41.46 20.13 -33.30
CA PRO A 109 -42.83 19.61 -33.23
C PRO A 109 -43.20 19.01 -31.85
N THR A 110 -42.22 18.77 -30.99
CA THR A 110 -42.37 18.29 -29.61
C THR A 110 -42.70 19.37 -28.57
N GLY A 111 -42.68 20.67 -28.93
CA GLY A 111 -43.00 21.76 -28.00
C GLY A 111 -41.91 22.11 -26.98
N GLU A 112 -40.75 21.46 -27.03
CA GLU A 112 -39.60 21.80 -26.16
C GLU A 112 -38.88 23.07 -26.64
N THR A 113 -38.54 23.94 -25.70
CA THR A 113 -37.75 25.16 -25.96
C THR A 113 -36.33 24.78 -26.35
N ILE A 114 -35.95 25.07 -27.60
CA ILE A 114 -34.61 24.76 -28.10
C ILE A 114 -33.57 25.64 -27.41
N ASP A 115 -32.70 25.03 -26.61
CA ASP A 115 -31.54 25.70 -26.03
C ASP A 115 -30.56 26.09 -27.16
N LEU A 116 -30.60 27.35 -27.59
CA LEU A 116 -29.71 27.92 -28.62
C LEU A 116 -28.22 27.80 -28.24
N ARG A 117 -27.90 27.70 -26.95
CA ARG A 117 -26.53 27.49 -26.45
C ARG A 117 -25.99 26.07 -26.67
N LYS A 118 -26.88 25.11 -26.90
CA LYS A 118 -26.57 23.69 -27.08
C LYS A 118 -26.83 23.21 -28.50
N THR A 119 -27.31 24.08 -29.38
CA THR A 119 -27.69 23.72 -30.74
C THR A 119 -26.72 24.34 -31.73
N CYS A 120 -26.26 23.55 -32.72
CA CYS A 120 -25.37 24.06 -33.74
C CYS A 120 -26.12 25.04 -34.67
N PRO A 121 -25.65 26.29 -34.85
CA PRO A 121 -26.35 27.26 -35.69
C PRO A 121 -26.28 26.94 -37.19
N PHE A 122 -25.44 25.97 -37.59
CA PHE A 122 -25.23 25.62 -38.99
C PHE A 122 -26.02 24.39 -39.45
N CYS A 123 -26.05 23.35 -38.61
CA CYS A 123 -26.70 22.08 -38.93
C CYS A 123 -27.87 21.74 -38.01
N LEU A 124 -28.22 22.65 -37.09
CA LEU A 124 -29.35 22.57 -36.14
C LEU A 124 -29.37 21.33 -35.25
N ARG A 125 -28.24 20.61 -35.15
CA ARG A 125 -28.10 19.46 -34.26
C ARG A 125 -27.98 19.95 -32.83
N SER A 126 -28.81 19.43 -31.94
CA SER A 126 -28.75 19.69 -30.50
C SER A 126 -27.73 18.76 -29.83
N PHE A 127 -27.10 19.26 -28.77
CA PHE A 127 -26.10 18.54 -27.98
C PHE A 127 -26.49 18.57 -26.50
N SER A 128 -26.09 17.55 -25.73
CA SER A 128 -26.33 17.53 -24.27
C SER A 128 -25.57 18.63 -23.54
N HIS A 129 -24.34 18.94 -23.99
CA HIS A 129 -23.46 19.91 -23.35
C HIS A 129 -22.82 20.90 -24.35
N PRO A 130 -22.55 22.15 -23.94
CA PRO A 130 -21.87 23.15 -24.78
C PRO A 130 -20.43 22.73 -25.15
N GLY A 131 -19.80 21.88 -24.32
CA GLY A 131 -18.51 21.27 -24.62
C GLY A 131 -18.56 20.41 -25.89
N SER A 132 -19.58 19.55 -25.99
CA SER A 132 -19.84 18.66 -27.13
C SER A 132 -20.17 19.46 -28.39
N LEU A 133 -20.97 20.52 -28.29
CA LEU A 133 -21.21 21.46 -29.39
C LEU A 133 -19.90 22.05 -29.91
N GLY A 134 -19.01 22.51 -29.01
CA GLY A 134 -17.73 23.05 -29.44
C GLY A 134 -16.83 22.03 -30.15
N ARG A 135 -16.82 20.75 -29.70
CA ARG A 135 -16.09 19.67 -30.38
C ARG A 135 -16.70 19.34 -31.74
N HIS A 136 -18.03 19.37 -31.86
CA HIS A 136 -18.72 19.25 -33.15
C HIS A 136 -18.31 20.35 -34.13
N LEU A 137 -18.29 21.61 -33.67
CA LEU A 137 -17.86 22.75 -34.49
C LEU A 137 -16.41 22.59 -34.97
N ASP A 138 -15.50 22.08 -34.12
CA ASP A 138 -14.11 21.80 -34.51
C ASP A 138 -14.02 20.71 -35.58
N LEU A 139 -14.76 19.60 -35.41
CA LEU A 139 -14.73 18.46 -36.33
C LEU A 139 -15.37 18.78 -37.69
N LYS A 140 -16.38 19.66 -37.70
CA LYS A 140 -17.07 20.06 -38.93
C LYS A 140 -16.51 21.33 -39.56
N ARG A 141 -15.50 21.95 -38.97
CA ARG A 141 -14.86 23.19 -39.47
C ARG A 141 -14.44 23.03 -40.93
N GLY A 142 -14.85 23.98 -41.77
CA GLY A 142 -14.48 24.01 -43.19
C GLY A 142 -15.36 23.16 -44.11
N THR A 143 -16.35 22.45 -43.56
CA THR A 143 -17.37 21.78 -44.39
C THR A 143 -18.28 22.81 -45.07
N ARG A 144 -18.90 22.45 -46.20
CA ARG A 144 -19.82 23.34 -46.96
C ARG A 144 -20.93 23.95 -46.08
N VAL A 145 -21.38 23.20 -45.08
CA VAL A 145 -22.40 23.63 -44.11
C VAL A 145 -21.81 24.39 -42.90
N HIS A 146 -20.52 24.24 -42.58
CA HIS A 146 -19.87 24.95 -41.46
C HIS A 146 -18.66 25.76 -41.96
N PRO A 147 -18.88 26.98 -42.46
CA PRO A 147 -17.82 27.84 -42.95
C PRO A 147 -16.78 28.09 -41.86
N ALA A 148 -15.53 27.75 -42.13
CA ALA A 148 -14.40 27.96 -41.22
C ALA A 148 -14.38 29.37 -40.57
N PRO A 149 -14.56 30.49 -41.30
CA PRO A 149 -14.49 31.82 -40.68
C PRO A 149 -15.62 32.09 -39.66
N LYS A 150 -16.82 31.53 -39.87
CA LYS A 150 -17.94 31.70 -38.92
C LYS A 150 -17.77 30.80 -37.70
N VAL A 151 -17.28 29.58 -37.89
CA VAL A 151 -16.92 28.68 -36.78
C VAL A 151 -15.85 29.34 -35.91
N ASP A 152 -14.84 29.93 -36.52
CA ASP A 152 -13.75 30.59 -35.81
C ASP A 152 -14.24 31.79 -35.01
N LEU A 153 -15.18 32.58 -35.54
CA LEU A 153 -15.81 33.68 -34.81
C LEU A 153 -16.54 33.20 -33.55
N ILE A 154 -17.38 32.18 -33.67
CA ILE A 154 -18.09 31.56 -32.53
C ILE A 154 -17.09 31.01 -31.51
N ARG A 155 -16.01 30.38 -31.98
CA ARG A 155 -14.98 29.78 -31.12
C ARG A 155 -14.08 30.84 -30.46
N ARG A 156 -13.89 32.01 -31.08
CA ARG A 156 -13.11 33.13 -30.54
C ARG A 156 -13.78 33.77 -29.33
N ASP A 157 -15.10 33.87 -29.34
CA ASP A 157 -15.88 34.47 -28.26
C ASP A 157 -16.07 33.52 -27.07
N VAL A 158 -16.02 32.20 -27.30
CA VAL A 158 -15.97 31.21 -26.22
C VAL A 158 -14.57 31.24 -25.60
N LYS A 159 -14.37 32.14 -24.63
CA LYS A 159 -13.19 32.25 -23.75
C LYS A 159 -12.97 30.93 -22.98
N ARG A 160 -12.44 29.90 -23.65
CA ARG A 160 -12.28 28.56 -23.06
C ARG A 160 -11.21 28.51 -21.95
N ARG A 161 -10.41 29.56 -21.75
CA ARG A 161 -9.23 29.51 -20.86
C ARG A 161 -8.90 30.81 -20.12
N GLY A 162 -9.88 31.68 -19.83
CA GLY A 162 -9.60 32.92 -19.11
C GLY A 162 -8.47 33.74 -19.76
N ASP A 163 -7.77 34.56 -18.99
CA ASP A 163 -6.47 35.05 -19.41
C ASP A 163 -5.44 33.90 -19.27
N VAL A 164 -4.71 33.63 -20.34
CA VAL A 164 -3.67 32.59 -20.37
C VAL A 164 -2.62 32.84 -19.29
N VAL A 165 -2.31 34.11 -19.03
CA VAL A 165 -1.37 34.52 -18.00
C VAL A 165 -1.90 34.17 -16.62
N GLU A 166 -3.15 34.50 -16.34
CA GLU A 166 -3.83 34.22 -15.06
C GLU A 166 -4.00 32.70 -14.80
N ILE A 167 -4.24 31.90 -15.83
CA ILE A 167 -4.25 30.44 -15.68
C ILE A 167 -2.85 29.90 -15.38
N LYS A 168 -1.82 30.42 -16.05
CA LYS A 168 -0.43 30.00 -15.79
C LYS A 168 0.01 30.36 -14.38
N THR A 169 -0.27 31.58 -13.91
CA THR A 169 0.08 32.03 -12.56
C THR A 169 -0.62 31.20 -11.49
N ARG A 170 -1.93 30.94 -11.64
CA ARG A 170 -2.68 30.07 -10.74
C ARG A 170 -2.17 28.62 -10.71
N ARG A 171 -1.77 28.08 -11.86
CA ARG A 171 -1.12 26.75 -11.92
C ARG A 171 0.24 26.75 -11.25
N ALA A 172 1.05 27.78 -11.48
CA ALA A 172 2.35 27.94 -10.84
C ALA A 172 2.22 28.08 -9.31
N GLN A 173 1.20 28.81 -8.83
CA GLN A 173 0.93 28.97 -7.41
C GLN A 173 0.53 27.64 -6.76
N ARG A 174 -0.41 26.89 -7.36
CA ARG A 174 -0.77 25.53 -6.89
C ARG A 174 0.41 24.56 -6.93
N ALA A 175 1.24 24.64 -7.97
CA ALA A 175 2.44 23.81 -8.06
C ALA A 175 3.46 24.17 -6.98
N LYS A 176 3.62 25.48 -6.68
CA LYS A 176 4.49 25.97 -5.61
C LYS A 176 3.99 25.55 -4.22
N GLU A 177 2.68 25.58 -4.01
CA GLU A 177 2.01 25.11 -2.79
C GLU A 177 2.17 23.59 -2.63
N TYR A 178 1.83 22.81 -3.65
CA TYR A 178 1.95 21.35 -3.63
C TYR A 178 3.39 20.82 -3.51
N ASN A 179 4.34 21.58 -4.05
CA ASN A 179 5.79 21.32 -3.93
C ASN A 179 6.43 22.18 -2.83
N SER A 180 5.64 22.71 -1.90
CA SER A 180 6.21 23.32 -0.71
C SER A 180 7.08 22.28 -0.01
N ARG A 181 8.21 22.71 0.55
CA ARG A 181 9.16 21.80 1.19
C ARG A 181 8.50 21.03 2.35
N GLU A 182 7.50 21.62 2.98
CA GLU A 182 6.73 21.05 4.08
C GLU A 182 5.77 19.97 3.57
N ASP A 183 4.93 20.24 2.58
CA ASP A 183 4.00 19.25 1.99
C ASP A 183 4.73 18.02 1.45
N VAL A 184 5.87 18.23 0.78
CA VAL A 184 6.69 17.13 0.24
C VAL A 184 7.26 16.29 1.38
N LYS A 185 7.75 16.93 2.44
CA LYS A 185 8.29 16.25 3.63
C LYS A 185 7.19 15.46 4.35
N GLU A 186 6.01 16.03 4.54
CA GLU A 186 4.86 15.36 5.16
C GLU A 186 4.36 14.19 4.32
N ARG A 187 4.21 14.36 3.00
CA ARG A 187 3.81 13.27 2.10
C ARG A 187 4.84 12.15 2.08
N ALA A 188 6.14 12.48 2.08
CA ALA A 188 7.20 11.48 2.17
C ALA A 188 7.15 10.75 3.52
N LYS A 189 6.94 11.48 4.62
CA LYS A 189 6.78 10.90 5.97
C LYS A 189 5.57 9.97 6.03
N ALA A 190 4.42 10.38 5.50
CA ALA A 190 3.21 9.57 5.43
C ALA A 190 3.41 8.29 4.60
N ARG A 191 4.07 8.40 3.43
CA ARG A 191 4.41 7.24 2.59
C ARG A 191 5.34 6.26 3.30
N ARG A 192 6.36 6.76 4.00
CA ARG A 192 7.28 5.92 4.79
C ARG A 192 6.53 5.19 5.90
N ARG A 193 5.74 5.91 6.70
CA ARG A 193 4.89 5.32 7.75
C ARG A 193 3.95 4.25 7.21
N ALA A 194 3.26 4.52 6.10
CA ALA A 194 2.36 3.54 5.48
C ALA A 194 3.11 2.28 4.99
N LYS A 195 4.31 2.46 4.41
CA LYS A 195 5.16 1.34 4.00
C LYS A 195 5.64 0.53 5.21
N GLU A 196 6.16 1.20 6.24
CA GLU A 196 6.63 0.55 7.48
C GLU A 196 5.49 -0.25 8.16
N ARG A 197 4.26 0.28 8.15
CA ARG A 197 3.07 -0.45 8.63
C ARG A 197 2.78 -1.71 7.80
N SER A 198 2.78 -1.62 6.47
CA SER A 198 2.58 -2.79 5.61
C SER A 198 3.69 -3.83 5.78
N ASP A 199 4.95 -3.40 5.85
CA ASP A 199 6.07 -4.32 6.02
C ASP A 199 6.01 -5.00 7.40
N ARG A 200 5.65 -4.28 8.47
CA ARG A 200 5.42 -4.86 9.80
C ARG A 200 4.25 -5.84 9.80
N ALA A 201 3.12 -5.48 9.19
CA ALA A 201 1.94 -6.34 9.10
C ALA A 201 2.24 -7.65 8.35
N ARG A 202 3.02 -7.55 7.25
CA ARG A 202 3.48 -8.73 6.50
C ARG A 202 4.36 -9.64 7.35
N GLU A 203 5.28 -9.07 8.12
CA GLU A 203 6.17 -9.84 8.97
C GLU A 203 5.41 -10.52 10.11
N LEU A 204 4.50 -9.80 10.77
CA LEU A 204 3.62 -10.38 11.79
C LEU A 204 2.73 -11.48 11.22
N ALA A 205 2.18 -11.32 10.01
CA ALA A 205 1.41 -12.36 9.34
C ALA A 205 2.25 -13.63 9.11
N ARG A 206 3.53 -13.51 8.73
CA ARG A 206 4.44 -14.65 8.60
C ARG A 206 4.72 -15.32 9.94
N ILE A 207 4.96 -14.55 10.99
CA ILE A 207 5.16 -15.08 12.34
C ILE A 207 3.91 -15.83 12.81
N HIS A 208 2.71 -15.26 12.63
CA HIS A 208 1.45 -15.91 12.95
C HIS A 208 1.26 -17.22 12.17
N PHE A 209 1.65 -17.24 10.89
CA PHE A 209 1.61 -18.44 10.08
C PHE A 209 2.53 -19.53 10.63
N ILE A 210 3.78 -19.19 10.92
CA ILE A 210 4.77 -20.13 11.45
C ILE A 210 4.34 -20.66 12.82
N ASN A 211 3.80 -19.79 13.68
CA ASN A 211 3.30 -20.19 15.00
C ASN A 211 2.08 -21.12 14.94
N ARG A 212 1.38 -21.19 13.80
CA ARG A 212 0.31 -22.19 13.57
C ARG A 212 0.84 -23.55 13.15
N LEU A 213 2.04 -23.60 12.56
CA LEU A 213 2.69 -24.88 12.25
C LEU A 213 3.07 -25.55 13.57
N SER A 214 2.74 -26.82 13.72
CA SER A 214 3.12 -27.56 14.92
C SER A 214 4.51 -28.16 14.78
N ALA A 215 5.26 -28.17 15.88
CA ALA A 215 6.38 -29.09 16.01
C ALA A 215 5.80 -30.52 16.10
N PRO A 216 6.04 -31.40 15.10
CA PRO A 216 5.54 -32.75 15.15
C PRO A 216 6.12 -33.45 16.39
N SER A 217 5.31 -34.22 17.10
CA SER A 217 5.77 -35.05 18.21
C SER A 217 5.82 -36.51 17.77
N LEU A 218 6.87 -37.21 18.20
CA LEU A 218 7.03 -38.62 17.86
C LEU A 218 6.05 -39.46 18.71
N PRO A 219 5.20 -40.31 18.10
CA PRO A 219 4.28 -41.14 18.85
C PRO A 219 5.04 -42.15 19.74
N PRO A 220 4.39 -42.76 20.76
CA PRO A 220 5.05 -43.70 21.66
C PRO A 220 5.70 -44.89 20.96
N HIS A 221 5.07 -45.38 19.89
CA HIS A 221 5.52 -46.50 19.07
C HIS A 221 5.57 -46.09 17.59
N PRO A 222 6.59 -45.33 17.17
CA PRO A 222 6.70 -44.85 15.80
C PRO A 222 7.11 -45.98 14.86
N SER A 223 6.64 -45.94 13.61
CA SER A 223 7.16 -46.81 12.56
C SER A 223 8.58 -46.35 12.15
N PHE A 224 9.41 -47.26 11.62
CA PHE A 224 10.76 -46.89 11.21
C PHE A 224 10.76 -45.80 10.13
N ALA A 225 9.84 -45.91 9.15
CA ALA A 225 9.58 -44.87 8.16
C ALA A 225 9.33 -43.49 8.77
N LEU A 226 8.48 -43.41 9.80
CA LEU A 226 8.18 -42.16 10.49
C LEU A 226 9.41 -41.58 11.19
N VAL A 227 10.21 -42.42 11.86
CA VAL A 227 11.46 -41.99 12.52
C VAL A 227 12.44 -41.43 11.49
N VAL A 228 12.62 -42.09 10.34
CA VAL A 228 13.48 -41.61 9.26
C VAL A 228 13.06 -40.22 8.80
N LEU A 229 11.77 -40.01 8.54
CA LEU A 229 11.22 -38.71 8.12
C LEU A 229 11.33 -37.63 9.21
N TYR A 230 11.32 -38.02 10.47
CA TYR A 230 11.38 -37.10 11.61
C TYR A 230 12.80 -36.56 11.85
N PHE A 231 13.81 -37.43 11.77
CA PHE A 231 15.18 -37.09 12.15
C PHE A 231 16.09 -36.75 10.98
N LEU A 232 15.85 -37.31 9.79
CA LEU A 232 16.68 -36.98 8.63
C LEU A 232 16.17 -35.72 7.92
N PRO A 233 17.08 -34.84 7.46
CA PRO A 233 16.69 -33.72 6.62
C PRO A 233 16.15 -34.22 5.28
N THR A 234 15.28 -33.42 4.66
CA THR A 234 14.59 -33.77 3.40
C THR A 234 15.55 -34.11 2.24
N THR A 235 16.76 -33.56 2.26
CA THR A 235 17.83 -33.86 1.29
C THR A 235 18.37 -35.29 1.39
N HIS A 236 18.14 -35.96 2.52
CA HIS A 236 18.58 -37.32 2.79
C HIS A 236 17.41 -38.32 2.85
N TRP A 237 16.20 -37.88 2.45
CA TRP A 237 15.07 -38.80 2.38
C TRP A 237 15.27 -39.77 1.20
N PRO A 238 15.17 -41.09 1.44
CA PRO A 238 15.30 -42.05 0.37
C PRO A 238 14.09 -41.96 -0.59
N HIS A 239 14.32 -42.17 -1.88
CA HIS A 239 13.23 -42.24 -2.86
C HIS A 239 12.36 -43.48 -2.63
N ASP A 240 13.02 -44.60 -2.34
CA ASP A 240 12.41 -45.90 -2.07
C ASP A 240 12.29 -46.15 -0.55
N PRO A 241 11.59 -47.21 -0.10
CA PRO A 241 11.43 -47.48 1.32
C PRO A 241 12.79 -47.61 2.03
N PRO A 242 12.92 -47.06 3.26
CA PRO A 242 14.18 -47.06 4.00
C PRO A 242 14.87 -48.43 4.08
N THR A 243 16.18 -48.44 3.85
CA THR A 243 17.04 -49.63 3.87
C THR A 243 17.91 -49.67 5.13
N GLY A 244 18.76 -50.70 5.25
CA GLY A 244 19.75 -50.80 6.34
C GLY A 244 20.76 -49.64 6.31
N GLU A 245 21.13 -49.14 5.13
CA GLU A 245 22.02 -47.99 5.01
C GLU A 245 21.37 -46.71 5.59
N THR A 246 20.07 -46.53 5.37
CA THR A 246 19.30 -45.43 5.98
C THR A 246 19.29 -45.53 7.51
N TYR A 247 19.23 -46.74 8.06
CA TYR A 247 19.33 -46.98 9.50
C TYR A 247 20.70 -46.60 10.05
N GLU A 248 21.79 -46.98 9.38
CA GLU A 248 23.15 -46.61 9.79
C GLU A 248 23.35 -45.09 9.76
N LEU A 249 22.89 -44.42 8.70
CA LEU A 249 22.90 -42.96 8.60
C LEU A 249 22.11 -42.31 9.75
N LEU A 250 20.91 -42.81 10.03
CA LEU A 250 20.07 -42.33 11.12
C LEU A 250 20.75 -42.52 12.48
N MET A 251 21.35 -43.69 12.73
CA MET A 251 22.11 -43.97 13.95
C MET A 251 23.33 -43.08 14.12
N SER A 252 23.96 -42.66 13.02
CA SER A 252 25.07 -41.70 13.06
C SER A 252 24.62 -40.26 13.36
N THR A 253 23.35 -39.94 13.09
CA THR A 253 22.77 -38.61 13.27
C THR A 253 22.22 -38.40 14.67
N ILE A 254 21.66 -39.44 15.28
CA ILE A 254 21.08 -39.39 16.63
C ILE A 254 22.19 -39.49 17.68
N ASP A 255 22.12 -38.67 18.74
CA ASP A 255 23.05 -38.74 19.87
C ASP A 255 23.00 -40.15 20.50
N PRO A 256 24.16 -40.81 20.72
CA PRO A 256 24.20 -42.11 21.38
C PRO A 256 23.50 -42.21 22.73
N GLN A 257 23.36 -41.10 23.46
CA GLN A 257 22.71 -41.05 24.77
C GLN A 257 21.19 -40.76 24.69
N ASP A 258 20.66 -40.48 23.50
CA ASP A 258 19.25 -40.14 23.34
C ASP A 258 18.36 -41.38 23.58
N PRO A 259 17.36 -41.31 24.48
CA PRO A 259 16.43 -42.42 24.72
C PRO A 259 15.65 -42.85 23.47
N VAL A 260 15.52 -41.98 22.46
CA VAL A 260 14.87 -42.29 21.19
C VAL A 260 15.61 -43.40 20.43
N ARG A 261 16.92 -43.56 20.62
CA ARG A 261 17.72 -44.59 19.95
C ARG A 261 17.14 -46.00 20.13
N SER A 262 16.73 -46.33 21.36
CA SER A 262 16.08 -47.61 21.67
C SER A 262 14.77 -47.83 20.90
N LYS A 263 14.01 -46.76 20.64
CA LYS A 263 12.79 -46.80 19.85
C LYS A 263 13.10 -47.01 18.36
N VAL A 264 14.17 -46.40 17.86
CA VAL A 264 14.61 -46.57 16.47
C VAL A 264 15.04 -48.01 16.22
N ASP A 265 15.80 -48.61 17.13
CA ASP A 265 16.22 -50.01 17.03
C ASP A 265 15.02 -50.95 17.01
N ALA A 266 14.08 -50.77 17.93
CA ALA A 266 12.85 -51.56 17.98
C ALA A 266 12.00 -51.39 16.70
N ALA A 267 11.89 -50.16 16.19
CA ALA A 267 11.14 -49.87 14.98
C ALA A 267 11.81 -50.47 13.73
N PHE A 268 13.14 -50.39 13.63
CA PHE A 268 13.90 -50.98 12.53
C PHE A 268 13.83 -52.50 12.54
N GLU A 269 13.93 -53.13 13.71
CA GLU A 269 13.75 -54.57 13.86
C GLU A 269 12.35 -55.00 13.39
N GLN A 270 11.30 -54.26 13.71
CA GLN A 270 9.96 -54.55 13.16
C GLN A 270 9.92 -54.37 11.64
N TRP A 271 10.52 -53.29 11.14
CA TRP A 271 10.56 -52.94 9.71
C TRP A 271 11.22 -54.01 8.85
N ARG A 272 12.38 -54.53 9.27
CA ARG A 272 13.15 -55.53 8.50
C ARG A 272 12.45 -56.88 8.36
N HIS A 273 11.43 -57.17 9.18
CA HIS A 273 10.63 -58.40 9.08
C HIS A 273 9.39 -58.23 8.20
N MET A 274 9.04 -57.01 7.78
CA MET A 274 7.93 -56.77 6.84
C MET A 274 8.34 -57.11 5.41
N ASP A 275 7.38 -57.56 4.60
CA ASP A 275 7.54 -57.72 3.15
C ASP A 275 7.67 -56.36 2.45
N MET A 276 8.19 -56.37 1.22
CA MET A 276 8.49 -55.14 0.49
C MET A 276 7.22 -54.34 0.14
N ASP A 277 6.12 -55.01 -0.19
CA ASP A 277 4.86 -54.34 -0.54
C ASP A 277 4.27 -53.62 0.68
N THR A 278 4.30 -54.27 1.85
CA THR A 278 3.92 -53.65 3.12
C THR A 278 4.82 -52.46 3.46
N ARG A 279 6.15 -52.57 3.29
CA ARG A 279 7.06 -51.44 3.52
C ARG A 279 6.75 -50.25 2.61
N GLN A 280 6.49 -50.50 1.33
CA GLN A 280 6.10 -49.45 0.39
C GLN A 280 4.81 -48.76 0.83
N GLY A 281 3.80 -49.54 1.23
CA GLY A 281 2.53 -49.01 1.72
C GLY A 281 2.68 -48.18 3.00
N VAL A 282 3.49 -48.64 3.95
CA VAL A 282 3.80 -47.89 5.17
C VAL A 282 4.57 -46.61 4.82
N TRP A 283 5.58 -46.68 3.95
CA TRP A 283 6.40 -45.53 3.55
C TRP A 283 5.57 -44.39 2.98
N ILE A 284 4.71 -44.68 1.99
CA ILE A 284 3.82 -43.68 1.36
C ILE A 284 2.87 -43.07 2.40
N ARG A 285 2.30 -43.89 3.28
CA ARG A 285 1.39 -43.42 4.32
C ARG A 285 2.10 -42.50 5.31
N GLU A 286 3.29 -42.86 5.78
CA GLU A 286 4.03 -42.09 6.77
C GLU A 286 4.55 -40.77 6.21
N GLN A 287 4.95 -40.71 4.93
CA GLN A 287 5.27 -39.45 4.26
C GLN A 287 4.10 -38.46 4.35
N ARG A 288 2.88 -38.94 4.07
CA ARG A 288 1.67 -38.12 4.18
C ARG A 288 1.38 -37.75 5.63
N THR A 289 1.49 -38.69 6.57
CA THR A 289 1.27 -38.44 7.99
C THR A 289 2.25 -37.40 8.54
N VAL A 290 3.53 -37.44 8.18
CA VAL A 290 4.51 -36.43 8.58
C VAL A 290 4.18 -35.06 8.01
N ALA A 291 3.77 -35.00 6.74
CA ALA A 291 3.35 -33.73 6.14
C ALA A 291 2.12 -33.15 6.88
N GLU A 292 1.14 -33.99 7.23
CA GLU A 292 -0.03 -33.57 8.02
C GLU A 292 0.35 -33.14 9.45
N LEU A 293 1.26 -33.87 10.11
CA LEU A 293 1.77 -33.53 11.45
C LEU A 293 2.62 -32.26 11.47
N ALA A 294 3.40 -31.99 10.43
CA ALA A 294 4.22 -30.78 10.31
C ALA A 294 3.35 -29.53 10.11
N VAL A 295 2.22 -29.68 9.40
CA VAL A 295 1.24 -28.60 9.22
C VAL A 295 0.41 -28.38 10.50
N GLY A 296 0.15 -29.45 11.24
CA GLY A 296 -0.54 -29.42 12.53
C GLY A 296 -2.05 -29.48 12.43
N THR A 297 -2.71 -29.66 13.58
CA THR A 297 -4.17 -29.91 13.65
C THR A 297 -5.01 -28.73 13.18
N GLN A 298 -4.45 -27.52 13.20
CA GLN A 298 -5.17 -26.29 12.89
C GLN A 298 -5.24 -26.01 11.38
N MET A 299 -4.42 -26.68 10.57
CA MET A 299 -4.32 -26.41 9.14
C MET A 299 -4.27 -27.73 8.35
N THR A 300 -4.89 -27.75 7.17
CA THR A 300 -4.82 -28.91 6.28
C THR A 300 -3.73 -28.69 5.23
N LEU A 301 -3.21 -29.77 4.63
CA LEU A 301 -2.28 -29.66 3.49
C LEU A 301 -2.85 -28.83 2.33
N ARG A 302 -4.17 -28.89 2.12
CA ARG A 302 -4.85 -28.03 1.13
C ARG A 302 -4.78 -26.56 1.53
N ALA A 303 -4.98 -26.23 2.81
CA ALA A 303 -4.85 -24.87 3.30
C ALA A 303 -3.40 -24.35 3.22
N LEU A 304 -2.41 -25.23 3.42
CA LEU A 304 -1.00 -24.90 3.16
C LEU A 304 -0.77 -24.51 1.68
N GLY A 305 -1.46 -25.19 0.75
CA GLY A 305 -1.45 -24.82 -0.68
C GLY A 305 -1.97 -23.42 -0.96
N ASN A 306 -2.83 -22.88 -0.08
CA ASN A 306 -3.36 -21.52 -0.15
C ASN A 306 -2.63 -20.57 0.81
N ARG A 307 -1.35 -20.84 1.13
CA ARG A 307 -0.54 -20.01 2.05
C ARG A 307 -0.56 -18.54 1.68
N ASP A 308 -0.35 -18.21 0.41
CA ASP A 308 -0.19 -16.82 -0.01
C ASP A 308 -1.52 -16.05 0.11
N GLU A 309 -2.66 -16.70 -0.12
CA GLU A 309 -4.00 -16.14 0.12
C GLU A 309 -4.23 -15.91 1.61
N TRP A 310 -3.82 -16.86 2.46
CA TRP A 310 -3.93 -16.74 3.91
C TRP A 310 -3.07 -15.58 4.45
N LEU A 311 -1.82 -15.48 3.99
CA LEU A 311 -0.91 -14.40 4.39
C LEU A 311 -1.45 -13.03 3.99
N ALA A 312 -2.02 -12.90 2.79
CA ALA A 312 -2.63 -11.66 2.34
C ALA A 312 -3.87 -11.28 3.16
N ALA A 313 -4.71 -12.25 3.52
CA ALA A 313 -5.87 -12.03 4.37
C ALA A 313 -5.47 -11.62 5.80
N GLU A 314 -4.42 -12.25 6.35
CA GLU A 314 -3.91 -11.92 7.68
C GLU A 314 -3.19 -10.56 7.70
N GLU A 315 -2.40 -10.22 6.67
CA GLU A 315 -1.80 -8.88 6.51
C GLU A 315 -2.90 -7.80 6.47
N ALA A 316 -3.99 -8.04 5.73
CA ALA A 316 -5.13 -7.12 5.68
C ALA A 316 -5.85 -7.00 7.03
N ARG A 317 -5.99 -8.10 7.78
CA ARG A 317 -6.57 -8.09 9.13
C ARG A 317 -5.73 -7.22 10.08
N ILE A 318 -4.41 -7.44 10.13
CA ILE A 318 -3.49 -6.67 10.98
C ILE A 318 -3.52 -5.18 10.62
N LEU A 319 -3.49 -4.84 9.34
CA LEU A 319 -3.59 -3.44 8.88
C LEU A 319 -4.91 -2.78 9.31
N SER A 320 -6.01 -3.54 9.33
CA SER A 320 -7.31 -3.03 9.77
C SER A 320 -7.38 -2.79 11.28
N GLU A 321 -6.67 -3.59 12.09
CA GLU A 321 -6.59 -3.45 13.54
C GLU A 321 -5.70 -2.26 13.93
N ASP A 322 -4.53 -2.13 13.30
CA ASP A 322 -3.63 -0.98 13.48
C ASP A 322 -4.34 0.34 13.14
N SER A 323 -5.17 0.37 12.09
CA SER A 323 -5.89 1.57 11.69
C SER A 323 -6.97 1.99 12.70
N LYS A 324 -7.59 1.02 13.39
CA LYS A 324 -8.56 1.32 14.47
C LYS A 324 -7.87 1.88 15.71
N GLY A 325 -6.68 1.36 16.05
CA GLY A 325 -5.89 1.85 17.18
C GLY A 325 -5.39 3.28 17.00
N GLU A 326 -5.10 3.71 15.76
CA GLU A 326 -4.70 5.11 15.48
C GLU A 326 -5.86 6.11 15.69
N GLU A 327 -7.12 5.74 15.38
CA GLU A 327 -8.29 6.62 15.54
C GLU A 327 -8.67 6.85 17.02
N GLU A 328 -8.49 5.85 17.88
CA GLU A 328 -8.81 5.98 19.32
C GLU A 328 -7.83 6.91 20.05
N VAL A 329 -6.54 6.92 19.66
CA VAL A 329 -5.51 7.75 20.31
C VAL A 329 -5.62 9.24 19.93
N GLU A 330 -6.09 9.56 18.73
CA GLU A 330 -6.32 10.96 18.34
C GLU A 330 -7.60 11.56 18.97
N GLY A 331 -8.53 10.72 19.43
CA GLY A 331 -9.78 11.15 20.08
C GLY A 331 -9.66 11.50 21.57
N GLU A 332 -8.65 11.00 22.28
CA GLU A 332 -8.50 11.24 23.73
C GLU A 332 -7.62 12.44 24.09
N VAL A 333 -7.09 13.17 23.10
CA VAL A 333 -6.46 14.49 23.35
C VAL A 333 -7.53 15.59 23.30
N GLU A 334 -8.68 15.37 23.95
CA GLU A 334 -9.57 16.46 24.34
C GLU A 334 -8.97 17.14 25.57
N VAL A 335 -8.23 18.20 25.28
CA VAL A 335 -8.08 19.45 26.04
C VAL A 335 -8.87 19.48 27.38
N ASP A 336 -8.34 18.87 28.42
CA ASP A 336 -8.48 19.39 29.80
C ASP A 336 -7.54 20.60 29.94
N GLY A 337 -7.85 21.62 29.16
CA GLY A 337 -7.33 22.96 29.34
C GLY A 337 -8.19 23.69 30.36
N GLU A 338 -8.19 23.22 31.61
CA GLU A 338 -8.52 24.08 32.73
C GLU A 338 -7.44 25.17 32.81
N SER A 339 -7.79 26.31 32.24
CA SER A 339 -7.16 27.59 32.45
C SER A 339 -7.19 27.95 33.93
N GLU A 340 -6.18 27.55 34.69
CA GLU A 340 -5.88 28.19 35.98
C GLU A 340 -5.07 29.46 35.73
N ASP A 341 -5.79 30.58 35.83
CA ASP A 341 -5.30 31.94 35.91
C ASP A 341 -4.30 32.11 37.08
N HIS A 342 -3.01 31.91 36.83
CA HIS A 342 -1.98 32.43 37.72
C HIS A 342 -1.59 33.86 37.33
N ALA A 343 -2.45 34.79 37.74
CA ALA A 343 -2.07 36.18 37.97
C ALA A 343 -1.09 36.25 39.15
N SER A 344 0.21 36.38 38.86
CA SER A 344 1.21 36.76 39.87
C SER A 344 1.90 38.07 39.48
N SER A 345 1.29 39.13 39.99
CA SER A 345 1.91 40.34 40.54
C SER A 345 3.45 40.45 40.43
N LEU A 346 3.93 41.31 39.53
CA LEU A 346 5.20 41.99 39.71
C LEU A 346 4.96 43.48 39.98
N SER A 347 5.32 43.84 41.20
CA SER A 347 5.31 45.13 41.85
C SER A 347 6.20 46.16 41.16
N ARG A 348 5.59 47.32 40.84
CA ARG A 348 5.96 48.64 41.39
C ARG A 348 7.45 48.83 41.73
N ASN A 349 8.16 49.61 40.92
CA ASN A 349 9.25 50.45 41.42
C ASN A 349 9.27 51.80 40.68
N SER A 350 9.00 52.85 41.46
CA SER A 350 9.12 54.26 41.16
C SER A 350 10.53 54.75 41.49
N ASN A 351 11.18 55.51 40.60
CA ASN A 351 11.97 56.72 40.93
C ASN A 351 12.72 57.30 39.72
N GLY A 352 12.78 58.65 39.69
CA GLY A 352 13.77 59.47 38.99
C GLY A 352 13.27 60.09 37.69
N SER A 353 12.69 61.30 37.64
CA SER A 353 13.26 62.65 37.85
C SER A 353 14.17 63.16 36.72
N GLU A 354 13.99 64.44 36.39
CA GLU A 354 14.81 65.31 35.50
C GLU A 354 14.50 65.17 34.00
N GLU A 355 14.39 66.22 33.19
CA GLU A 355 14.35 67.67 33.37
C GLU A 355 13.77 68.27 32.06
N LEU A 356 13.16 69.45 32.18
CA LEU A 356 12.75 70.38 31.11
C LEU A 356 13.97 70.85 30.26
N PRO A 357 13.84 71.42 29.02
CA PRO A 357 13.05 72.64 28.79
C PRO A 357 12.37 72.86 27.42
N LEU A 358 11.18 73.48 27.53
CA LEU A 358 10.70 74.73 26.93
C LEU A 358 11.45 75.42 25.76
N LEU A 359 10.62 76.10 24.96
CA LEU A 359 10.83 77.17 23.94
C LEU A 359 10.88 76.64 22.49
N VAL A 360 10.06 77.11 21.54
CA VAL A 360 9.23 78.33 21.36
C VAL A 360 7.93 77.98 20.66
#